data_AF-A0A0Q4YHB0-F1
#
_entry.id   AF-A0A0Q4YHB0-F1
#
_cell.length_a   1.000
_cell.length_b   1.000
_cell.length_c   1.000
_cell.angle_alpha   90.00
_cell.angle_beta   90.00
_cell.angle_gamma   90.00
#
_symmetry.space_group_name_H-M   'P 1'
#
loop_
_entity.id
_entity.type
_entity.pdbx_description
1 polymer ?
#
loop_
_entity_poly.entity_id
_entity_poly.type
_entity_poly.pdbx_seq_one_letter_code
_entity_poly.pdbx_strand_id
1 'polypeptide(L)' 'MNKTGHDAVSSTAPADKDFRTLQAQFALKGHQLHRTEGAKPELFCTRWRLVKHLDDLDHARRFLEQIGGGQ' A
#
# COMPACT_ATOMS: atom_id res chain seq x y z
N MET A 1 -19.60 27.29 -3.61
CA MET A 1 -19.55 26.20 -2.59
C MET A 1 -19.91 24.92 -3.32
N ASN A 2 -18.94 24.21 -3.90
CA ASN A 2 -19.25 23.09 -4.78
C ASN A 2 -18.48 21.87 -4.28
N LYS A 3 -19.19 21.05 -3.50
CA LYS A 3 -18.86 19.67 -3.17
C LYS A 3 -18.98 18.84 -4.45
N THR A 4 -17.89 18.27 -4.91
CA THR A 4 -17.91 17.06 -5.73
C THR A 4 -17.05 16.06 -4.98
N GLY A 5 -17.73 15.17 -4.27
CA GLY A 5 -17.11 14.03 -3.61
C GLY A 5 -16.45 13.16 -4.67
N HIS A 6 -15.25 12.70 -4.35
CA HIS A 6 -14.44 11.83 -5.18
C HIS A 6 -14.95 10.39 -4.97
N ASP A 7 -15.93 9.95 -5.76
CA ASP A 7 -16.35 8.54 -5.83
C ASP A 7 -15.53 7.76 -6.87
N ALA A 8 -14.20 7.71 -6.70
CA ALA A 8 -13.35 6.81 -7.48
C ALA A 8 -13.34 5.41 -6.85
N VAL A 9 -14.48 4.72 -6.87
CA VAL A 9 -14.51 3.26 -6.63
C VAL A 9 -14.01 2.54 -7.88
N SER A 10 -12.69 2.47 -8.05
CA SER A 10 -12.04 1.55 -8.99
C SER A 10 -11.67 0.25 -8.27
N SER A 11 -12.69 -0.51 -7.88
CA SER A 11 -12.54 -1.84 -7.28
C SER A 11 -12.07 -2.86 -8.32
N THR A 12 -10.76 -2.99 -8.50
CA THR A 12 -10.17 -4.27 -8.93
C THR A 12 -10.13 -5.20 -7.71
N ALA A 13 -11.27 -5.85 -7.42
CA ALA A 13 -11.54 -6.61 -6.20
C ALA A 13 -10.45 -7.63 -5.72
N PRO A 14 -9.66 -8.31 -6.58
CA PRO A 14 -8.56 -9.15 -6.09
C PRO A 14 -7.37 -8.33 -5.59
N ALA A 15 -6.92 -7.31 -6.34
CA ALA A 15 -5.77 -6.47 -5.98
C ALA A 15 -5.97 -5.70 -4.66
N ASP A 16 -7.23 -5.40 -4.30
CA ASP A 16 -7.56 -4.75 -3.02
C ASP A 16 -7.33 -5.68 -1.81
N LYS A 17 -7.59 -6.98 -1.96
CA LYS A 17 -7.40 -7.97 -0.88
C LYS A 17 -5.93 -8.21 -0.60
N ASP A 18 -5.12 -8.39 -1.64
CA ASP A 18 -3.68 -8.57 -1.53
C ASP A 18 -3.02 -7.34 -0.89
N PHE A 19 -3.41 -6.14 -1.35
CA PHE A 19 -2.96 -4.89 -0.75
C PHE A 19 -3.32 -4.78 0.73
N ARG A 20 -4.58 -5.03 1.11
CA ARG A 20 -5.02 -4.99 2.52
C ARG A 20 -4.27 -5.98 3.39
N THR A 21 -4.00 -7.17 2.87
CA THR A 21 -3.23 -8.21 3.57
C THR A 21 -1.79 -7.76 3.80
N LEU A 22 -1.14 -7.18 2.77
CA LEU A 22 0.20 -6.62 2.92
C LEU A 22 0.19 -5.43 3.89
N GLN A 23 -0.76 -4.51 3.78
CA GLN A 23 -0.88 -3.37 4.68
C GLN A 23 -0.97 -3.79 6.16
N ALA A 24 -1.76 -4.82 6.46
CA ALA A 24 -1.84 -5.38 7.81
C ALA A 24 -0.49 -5.95 8.28
N GLN A 25 0.21 -6.71 7.42
CA GLN A 25 1.51 -7.28 7.76
C GLN A 25 2.59 -6.21 7.97
N PHE A 26 2.59 -5.15 7.15
CA PHE A 26 3.46 -3.99 7.36
C PHE A 26 3.18 -3.31 8.71
N ALA A 27 1.90 -3.15 9.07
CA ALA A 27 1.49 -2.57 10.34
C ALA A 27 1.97 -3.40 11.55
N LEU A 28 1.92 -4.73 11.45
CA LEU A 28 2.50 -5.64 12.47
C LEU A 28 4.01 -5.43 12.66
N LYS A 29 4.71 -4.90 11.66
CA LYS A 29 6.15 -4.59 11.71
C LYS A 29 6.42 -3.12 12.03
N GLY A 30 5.40 -2.33 12.39
CA GLY A 30 5.54 -0.90 12.68
C GLY A 30 5.82 -0.04 11.44
N HIS A 31 5.42 -0.51 10.26
CA HIS A 31 5.49 0.22 9.01
C HIS A 31 4.06 0.52 8.52
N GLN A 32 3.88 1.60 7.76
CA GLN A 32 2.59 1.93 7.16
C GLN A 32 2.71 1.82 5.64
N LEU A 33 1.90 0.96 5.03
CA LEU A 33 1.83 0.83 3.57
C LEU A 33 0.70 1.69 3.03
N HIS A 34 1.02 2.51 2.05
CA HIS A 34 0.11 3.43 1.38
C HIS A 34 0.10 3.16 -0.13
N ARG A 35 -1.01 3.51 -0.77
CA ARG A 35 -1.21 3.45 -2.21
C ARG A 35 -1.80 4.78 -2.68
N THR A 36 -1.27 5.36 -3.76
CA THR A 36 -1.88 6.52 -4.39
C THR A 36 -3.08 6.12 -5.24
N GLU A 37 -4.06 7.00 -5.36
CA GLU A 37 -5.19 6.83 -6.27
C GLU A 37 -4.82 7.45 -7.63
N GLY A 38 -5.06 6.72 -8.72
CA GLY A 38 -4.77 7.19 -10.07
C GLY A 38 -4.66 6.08 -11.10
N ALA A 39 -4.48 6.46 -12.37
CA ALA A 39 -4.33 5.51 -13.48
C ALA A 39 -3.06 4.63 -13.36
N LYS A 40 -2.07 5.11 -12.61
CA LYS A 40 -0.86 4.36 -12.23
C LYS A 40 -0.68 4.52 -10.72
N PRO A 41 -1.32 3.67 -9.92
CA PRO A 41 -1.24 3.77 -8.47
C PRO A 41 0.16 3.37 -8.00
N GLU A 42 0.83 4.27 -7.30
CA GLU A 42 2.15 4.05 -6.70
C GLU A 42 1.99 3.52 -5.28
N LEU A 43 2.89 2.62 -4.86
CA LEU A 43 2.93 2.12 -3.49
C LEU A 43 4.09 2.77 -2.74
N PHE A 44 3.88 3.09 -1.48
CA PHE A 44 4.95 3.58 -0.63
C PHE A 44 4.79 3.12 0.80
N CYS A 45 5.90 2.74 1.41
CA CYS A 45 5.98 2.36 2.80
C CYS A 45 6.56 3.53 3.60
N THR A 46 5.99 3.82 4.76
CA THR A 46 6.53 4.80 5.70
C THR A 46 6.90 4.16 7.04
N ARG A 47 8.04 4.57 7.62
CA ARG A 47 8.45 4.24 8.99
C ARG A 47 9.30 5.34 9.57
N TRP A 48 8.95 5.84 10.75
CA TRP A 48 9.72 6.86 11.48
C TRP A 48 10.16 8.05 10.60
N ARG A 49 9.23 8.62 9.82
CA ARG A 49 9.46 9.70 8.83
C ARG A 49 10.34 9.35 7.62
N LEU A 50 10.76 8.09 7.44
CA LEU A 50 11.34 7.62 6.19
C LEU A 50 10.24 7.11 5.27
N VAL A 51 10.32 7.50 3.99
CA VAL A 51 9.41 7.03 2.93
C VAL A 51 10.22 6.19 1.94
N LYS A 52 9.74 4.98 1.67
CA LYS A 52 10.29 4.07 0.67
C LYS A 52 9.25 3.86 -0.43
N HIS A 53 9.57 4.30 -1.64
CA HIS A 53 8.74 4.04 -2.81
C HIS A 53 8.87 2.56 -3.22
N LEU A 54 7.74 1.99 -3.60
CA LEU A 54 7.57 0.61 -4.04
C LEU A 54 6.79 0.67 -5.36
N ASP A 55 7.39 0.21 -6.44
CA ASP A 55 6.77 0.29 -7.77
C ASP A 55 5.51 -0.58 -7.90
N ASP A 56 5.45 -1.71 -7.19
CA ASP A 56 4.37 -2.70 -7.27
C ASP A 56 4.19 -3.50 -5.97
N LEU A 57 3.08 -4.25 -5.85
CA LEU A 57 2.81 -5.16 -4.75
C LEU A 57 3.88 -6.25 -4.59
N ASP A 58 4.51 -6.72 -5.67
CA ASP A 58 5.63 -7.67 -5.58
C ASP A 58 6.81 -7.04 -4.83
N HIS A 59 7.17 -5.80 -5.16
CA HIS A 59 8.21 -5.05 -4.43
C HIS A 59 7.83 -4.84 -2.96
N ALA A 60 6.55 -4.57 -2.67
CA ALA A 60 6.07 -4.46 -1.30
C ALA A 60 6.22 -5.78 -0.54
N ARG A 61 5.90 -6.93 -1.16
CA ARG A 61 6.06 -8.25 -0.56
C ARG A 61 7.53 -8.58 -0.29
N ARG A 62 8.42 -8.35 -1.26
CA ARG A 62 9.86 -8.59 -1.09
C ARG A 62 10.48 -7.68 -0.04
N PHE A 63 9.97 -6.45 0.10
CA PHE A 63 10.39 -5.55 1.17
C PHE A 63 9.87 -6.03 2.54
N LEU A 64 8.63 -6.51 2.61
CA LEU A 64 8.07 -7.11 3.82
C LEU A 64 8.91 -8.30 4.31
N GLU A 65 9.34 -9.17 3.39
CA GLU A 65 10.23 -10.29 3.72
C GLU A 65 11.58 -9.80 4.28
N GLN A 66 12.17 -8.75 3.69
CA GLN A 66 13.42 -8.16 4.17
C GLN A 66 13.31 -7.56 5.58
N ILE A 67 12.17 -6.96 5.93
CA ILE A 67 11.91 -6.42 7.28
C ILE A 67 11.43 -7.50 8.28
N GLY A 68 11.48 -8.78 7.90
CA GLY A 68 11.15 -9.92 8.74
C GLY A 68 9.66 -10.20 8.86
N GLY A 69 8.87 -9.89 7.83
CA GLY A 69 7.41 -10.04 7.81
C GLY A 69 6.84 -11.16 6.94
N GLY A 70 7.64 -12.12 6.49
CA GLY A 70 7.16 -13.31 5.79
C GLY A 70 7.28 -14.58 6.64
N GLN A 71 6.17 -15.27 6.87
CA GLN A 71 6.12 -16.71 7.14
C GLN A 71 4.94 -17.31 6.37
#